data_AF-A0A839HPP6-F1
#
_entry.id   AF-A0A839HPP6-F1
#
_cell.length_a   1.000
_cell.length_b   1.000
_cell.length_c   1.000
_cell.angle_alpha   90.00
_cell.angle_beta   90.00
_cell.angle_gamma   90.00
#
_symmetry.space_group_name_H-M   'P 1'
#
loop_
_entity.id
_entity.type
_entity.pdbx_description
1 polymer ?
#
loop_
_entity_poly.entity_id
_entity_poly.type
_entity_poly.pdbx_seq_one_letter_code
_entity_poly.pdbx_strand_id
1 'polypeptide(L)'
;MVGKRALRGGTPFGRPPAPPPDCPLCARPIVPGPSADLHHLIPRSQGGRESFLVHRVCHRKIHATLSEKDLARHYASWAALQAHPEIAVFIAWVRRQPPTFVDGSRPPRHRR
;
A
#
# COMPACT_ATOMS: atom_id res chain seq x y z
N MET A 1 -30.21 -53.47 8.57
CA MET A 1 -29.05 -52.55 8.51
C MET A 1 -29.47 -51.26 7.82
N VAL A 2 -29.96 -50.25 8.57
CA VAL A 2 -30.24 -48.91 8.03
C VAL A 2 -29.27 -47.95 8.72
N GLY A 3 -28.18 -47.64 8.02
CA GLY A 3 -27.15 -46.73 8.50
C GLY A 3 -27.67 -45.30 8.49
N LYS A 4 -27.91 -44.74 9.68
CA LYS A 4 -28.14 -43.31 9.88
C LYS A 4 -26.86 -42.56 9.50
N ARG A 5 -26.74 -42.09 8.25
CA ARG A 5 -25.67 -41.17 7.87
C ARG A 5 -26.02 -39.79 8.39
N ALA A 6 -25.49 -39.49 9.58
CA ALA A 6 -25.47 -38.17 10.16
C ALA A 6 -24.86 -37.16 9.17
N LEU A 7 -25.55 -36.02 9.06
CA LEU A 7 -25.18 -34.82 8.33
C LEU A 7 -23.74 -34.43 8.70
N ARG A 8 -22.81 -34.49 7.74
CA ARG A 8 -21.49 -33.85 7.94
C ARG A 8 -21.67 -32.36 7.73
N GLY A 9 -21.50 -31.64 8.84
CA GLY A 9 -21.70 -30.20 8.96
C GLY A 9 -21.03 -29.40 7.86
N GLY A 10 -21.83 -28.54 7.24
CA GLY A 10 -21.31 -27.40 6.50
C GLY A 10 -20.50 -26.53 7.45
N THR A 11 -19.36 -26.07 6.98
CA THR A 11 -18.59 -25.01 7.64
C THR A 11 -19.51 -23.80 7.81
N PRO A 12 -19.87 -23.38 9.04
CA PRO A 12 -20.68 -22.19 9.19
C PRO A 12 -19.78 -20.98 8.90
N PHE A 13 -20.23 -20.16 7.95
CA PHE A 13 -19.95 -18.75 7.79
C PHE A 13 -18.54 -18.24 8.14
N GLY A 14 -17.76 -18.00 7.09
CA GLY A 14 -17.01 -16.75 6.92
C GLY A 14 -16.09 -16.38 8.07
N ARG A 15 -14.82 -16.78 7.97
CA ARG A 15 -13.76 -16.05 8.65
C ARG A 15 -13.93 -14.56 8.26
N PRO A 16 -14.15 -13.62 9.20
CA PRO A 16 -14.16 -12.22 8.85
C PRO A 16 -12.82 -11.91 8.17
N PRO A 17 -12.82 -11.11 7.09
CA PRO A 17 -11.56 -10.75 6.45
C PRO A 17 -10.64 -10.17 7.52
N ALA A 18 -9.38 -10.60 7.54
CA ALA A 18 -8.38 -10.00 8.41
C ALA A 18 -8.44 -8.47 8.27
N PRO A 19 -8.23 -7.69 9.36
CA PRO A 19 -8.24 -6.24 9.26
C PRO A 19 -7.30 -5.82 8.11
N PRO A 20 -7.73 -4.86 7.27
CA PRO A 20 -6.93 -4.42 6.15
C PRO A 20 -5.55 -3.98 6.66
N PRO A 21 -4.45 -4.45 6.05
CA PRO A 21 -3.12 -4.02 6.46
C PRO A 21 -3.01 -2.50 6.33
N ASP A 22 -2.42 -1.85 7.33
CA ASP A 22 -2.22 -0.41 7.31
C ASP A 22 -1.04 -0.04 6.42
N CYS A 23 -1.16 1.09 5.70
CA CYS A 23 -0.07 1.61 4.89
C CYS A 23 1.05 2.14 5.79
N PRO A 24 2.30 1.67 5.65
CA PRO A 24 3.42 2.08 6.50
C PRO A 24 3.83 3.54 6.32
N LEU A 25 3.38 4.21 5.24
CA LEU A 25 3.65 5.63 5.00
C LEU A 25 2.61 6.55 5.66
N CYS A 26 1.31 6.27 5.47
CA CYS A 26 0.24 7.17 5.88
C CYS A 26 -0.60 6.64 7.06
N ALA A 27 -0.38 5.40 7.50
CA ALA A 27 -1.11 4.70 8.57
C ALA A 27 -2.63 4.58 8.34
N ARG A 28 -3.05 4.54 7.08
CA ARG A 28 -4.46 4.33 6.72
C ARG A 28 -4.69 2.87 6.34
N PRO A 29 -5.88 2.31 6.58
CA PRO A 29 -6.19 0.95 6.18
C PRO A 29 -6.15 0.82 4.66
N ILE A 30 -5.48 -0.22 4.15
CA ILE A 30 -5.45 -0.55 2.73
C ILE A 30 -6.59 -1.50 2.41
N VAL A 31 -7.60 -1.00 1.69
CA VAL A 31 -8.63 -1.87 1.11
C VAL A 31 -8.00 -2.67 -0.03
N PRO A 32 -8.03 -4.02 0.01
CA PRO A 32 -7.54 -4.83 -1.09
C PRO A 32 -8.30 -4.50 -2.38
N GLY A 33 -7.57 -4.21 -3.46
CA GLY A 33 -8.17 -3.79 -4.72
C GLY A 33 -7.24 -2.90 -5.57
N PRO A 34 -7.78 -2.14 -6.54
CA PRO A 34 -6.99 -1.34 -7.49
C PRO A 34 -6.26 -0.14 -6.86
N SER A 35 -6.52 0.14 -5.59
CA SER A 35 -5.91 1.21 -4.79
C SER A 35 -4.63 0.76 -4.07
N ALA A 36 -4.26 -0.52 -4.12
CA ALA A 36 -3.11 -1.08 -3.43
C ALA A 36 -2.00 -1.49 -4.41
N ASP A 37 -0.77 -1.09 -4.14
CA ASP A 37 0.43 -1.46 -4.88
C ASP A 37 1.50 -1.99 -3.90
N LEU A 38 2.47 -2.75 -4.43
CA LEU A 38 3.66 -3.16 -3.68
C LEU A 38 4.80 -2.17 -3.92
N HIS A 39 5.37 -1.65 -2.85
CA HIS A 39 6.54 -0.76 -2.91
C HIS A 39 7.76 -1.41 -2.26
N HIS A 40 8.92 -1.26 -2.91
CA HIS A 40 10.21 -1.69 -2.38
C HIS A 40 10.96 -0.46 -1.86
N LEU A 41 11.26 -0.42 -0.55
CA LEU A 41 12.05 0.66 0.05
C LEU A 41 13.47 0.73 -0.51
N ILE A 42 14.05 -0.42 -0.78
CA ILE A 42 15.34 -0.56 -1.43
C ILE A 42 15.04 -1.13 -2.82
N PRO A 43 15.43 -0.45 -3.92
CA PRO A 43 15.27 -1.00 -5.26
C PRO A 43 15.88 -2.39 -5.38
N ARG A 44 15.26 -3.29 -6.14
CA ARG A 44 15.77 -4.67 -6.33
C ARG A 44 17.21 -4.69 -6.86
N SER A 45 17.58 -3.69 -7.67
CA SER A 45 18.94 -3.49 -8.20
C SER A 45 20.00 -3.23 -7.12
N GLN A 46 19.59 -2.76 -5.94
CA GLN A 46 20.46 -2.53 -4.77
C GLN A 46 20.31 -3.64 -3.72
N GLY A 47 19.73 -4.80 -4.09
CA GLY A 47 19.58 -5.95 -3.21
C GLY A 47 18.32 -5.95 -2.33
N GLY A 48 17.38 -5.02 -2.56
CA GLY A 48 16.13 -4.98 -1.82
C GLY A 48 15.24 -6.22 -2.07
N ARG A 49 14.86 -6.90 -0.98
CA ARG A 49 13.99 -8.08 -1.00
C ARG A 49 12.62 -7.86 -0.37
N GLU A 50 12.48 -6.78 0.41
CA GLU A 50 11.26 -6.45 1.13
C GLU A 50 10.33 -5.63 0.23
N SER A 51 9.09 -6.10 0.11
CA SER A 51 8.01 -5.36 -0.51
C SER A 51 6.92 -5.13 0.53
N PHE A 52 6.41 -3.91 0.55
CA PHE A 52 5.39 -3.49 1.49
C PHE A 52 4.15 -3.08 0.73
N LEU A 53 2.99 -3.46 1.25
CA LEU A 53 1.73 -3.01 0.70
C LEU A 53 1.53 -1.53 1.04
N VAL A 54 1.30 -0.71 0.02
CA VAL A 54 1.04 0.72 0.14
C VAL A 54 -0.14 1.11 -0.75
N HIS A 55 -0.75 2.26 -0.49
CA HIS A 55 -1.71 2.82 -1.45
C HIS A 55 -0.99 3.27 -2.72
N ARG A 56 -1.62 3.09 -3.87
CA ARG A 56 -1.14 3.56 -5.19
C ARG A 56 -0.80 5.06 -5.20
N VAL A 57 -1.58 5.88 -4.51
CA VAL A 57 -1.31 7.32 -4.38
C VAL A 57 -0.05 7.60 -3.54
N CYS A 58 0.20 6.81 -2.50
CA CYS A 58 1.41 6.91 -1.67
C CYS A 58 2.63 6.45 -2.47
N HIS A 59 2.50 5.35 -3.21
CA HIS A 59 3.52 4.84 -4.11
C HIS A 59 3.93 5.88 -5.17
N ARG A 60 2.94 6.47 -5.86
CA ARG A 60 3.17 7.55 -6.83
C ARG A 60 3.85 8.76 -6.21
N LYS A 61 3.45 9.16 -5.01
CA LYS A 61 4.07 10.31 -4.31
C LYS A 61 5.55 10.06 -4.05
N ILE A 62 5.93 8.87 -3.55
CA ILE A 62 7.34 8.54 -3.28
C ILE A 62 8.17 8.69 -4.56
N HIS A 63 7.72 8.12 -5.69
CA HIS A 63 8.46 8.20 -6.96
C HIS A 63 8.38 9.56 -7.66
N ALA A 64 7.38 10.39 -7.34
CA ALA A 64 7.30 11.76 -7.84
C ALA A 64 8.25 12.70 -7.09
N THR A 65 8.50 12.43 -5.80
CA THR A 65 9.33 13.28 -4.93
C THR A 65 10.80 12.83 -4.88
N LEU A 66 11.07 11.52 -4.90
CA LEU A 66 12.41 10.96 -4.73
C LEU A 66 12.83 10.13 -5.93
N SER A 67 14.09 10.28 -6.35
CA SER A 67 14.70 9.37 -7.31
C SER A 67 15.02 8.02 -6.65
N GLU A 68 15.16 6.95 -7.44
CA GLU A 68 15.57 5.64 -6.92
C GLU A 68 16.93 5.69 -6.20
N LYS A 69 17.83 6.59 -6.62
CA LYS A 69 19.15 6.79 -5.99
C LYS A 69 19.01 7.44 -4.61
N ASP A 70 18.14 8.45 -4.47
CA ASP A 70 17.90 9.11 -3.19
C ASP A 70 17.18 8.18 -2.22
N LEU A 71 16.23 7.38 -2.73
CA LEU A 71 15.54 6.37 -1.97
C LEU A 71 16.53 5.37 -1.36
N ALA A 72 17.44 4.84 -2.16
CA ALA A 72 18.45 3.87 -1.71
C ALA A 72 19.50 4.46 -0.75
N ARG A 73 19.85 5.75 -0.87
CA ARG A 73 20.94 6.37 -0.10
C ARG A 73 20.49 7.00 1.21
N HIS A 74 19.35 7.70 1.18
CA HIS A 74 18.93 8.59 2.27
C HIS A 74 17.57 8.21 2.86
N TYR A 75 16.74 7.49 2.11
CA TYR A 75 15.34 7.21 2.47
C TYR A 75 14.99 5.72 2.46
N ALA A 76 15.96 4.85 2.79
CA ALA A 76 15.77 3.39 2.87
C ALA A 76 14.94 2.92 4.09
N SER A 77 14.17 3.82 4.73
CA SER A 77 13.30 3.51 5.85
C SER A 77 12.01 4.34 5.80
N TRP A 78 10.91 3.78 6.33
CA TRP A 78 9.63 4.50 6.43
C TRP A 78 9.71 5.75 7.29
N ALA A 79 10.53 5.75 8.34
CA ALA A 79 10.72 6.93 9.19
C ALA A 79 11.40 8.06 8.44
N ALA A 80 12.43 7.76 7.63
CA ALA A 80 13.09 8.75 6.80
C ALA A 80 12.14 9.33 5.74
N LEU A 81 11.32 8.49 5.10
CA LEU A 81 10.30 8.95 4.16
C LEU A 81 9.27 9.87 4.82
N GLN A 82 8.81 9.53 6.03
CA GLN A 82 7.86 10.36 6.79
C GLN A 82 8.48 11.69 7.24
N ALA A 83 9.79 11.73 7.47
CA ALA A 83 10.51 12.94 7.84
C ALA A 83 10.76 13.90 6.65
N HIS A 84 10.63 13.43 5.41
CA HIS A 84 10.80 14.30 4.24
C HIS A 84 9.69 15.36 4.19
N PRO A 85 10.02 16.66 4.12
CA PRO A 85 9.04 17.74 4.30
C PRO A 85 7.88 17.67 3.30
N GLU A 86 8.16 17.39 2.03
CA GLU A 86 7.14 17.28 0.98
C GLU A 86 6.23 16.04 1.16
N ILE A 87 6.78 14.95 1.73
CA ILE A 87 6.04 13.71 1.97
C ILE A 87 5.20 13.88 3.24
N ALA A 88 5.73 14.53 4.28
CA ALA A 88 5.00 14.84 5.51
C ALA A 88 3.75 15.68 5.25
N VAL A 89 3.86 16.74 4.43
CA VAL A 89 2.71 17.56 4.00
C VAL A 89 1.69 16.71 3.25
N PHE A 90 2.16 15.85 2.34
CA PHE A 90 1.28 14.92 1.64
C PHE A 90 0.59 13.94 2.60
N ILE A 91 1.28 13.38 3.59
CA ILE A 91 0.71 12.46 4.58
C ILE A 91 -0.41 13.17 5.37
N ALA A 92 -0.16 14.41 5.82
CA ALA A 92 -1.15 15.20 6.54
C ALA A 92 -2.43 15.45 5.72
N TRP A 93 -2.29 15.66 4.41
CA TRP A 93 -3.42 15.79 3.48
C TRP A 93 -4.11 14.44 3.19
N VAL A 94 -3.34 13.41 2.86
CA VAL A 94 -3.87 12.10 2.43
C VAL A 94 -4.61 11.41 3.58
N ARG A 95 -4.22 11.63 4.84
CA ARG A 95 -4.94 11.13 6.03
C ARG A 95 -6.38 11.61 6.13
N ARG A 96 -6.73 12.72 5.49
CA ARG A 96 -8.09 13.29 5.48
C ARG A 96 -8.97 12.71 4.37
N GLN A 97 -8.42 11.91 3.45
CA GLN A 97 -9.16 11.35 2.33
C GLN A 97 -9.79 9.98 2.66
N PRO A 98 -10.81 9.50 1.92
CA PRO A 98 -11.41 8.18 2.09
C PRO A 98 -10.44 7.02 1.73
N PRO A 99 -10.43 5.87 2.45
CA PRO A 99 -9.48 4.73 2.26
C PRO A 99 -9.49 4.12 0.85
N THR A 100 -10.58 4.31 0.13
CA THR A 100 -10.77 3.90 -1.27
C THR A 100 -10.33 4.96 -2.29
N PHE A 101 -9.77 6.09 -1.85
CA PHE A 101 -9.34 7.17 -2.73
C PHE A 101 -8.20 6.70 -3.65
N VAL A 102 -8.49 6.62 -4.93
CA VAL A 102 -7.52 6.45 -6.01
C VAL A 102 -7.36 7.79 -6.68
N ASP A 103 -6.13 8.31 -6.79
CA ASP A 103 -5.92 9.49 -7.61
C ASP A 103 -6.26 9.15 -9.06
N GLY A 104 -7.25 9.85 -9.61
CA GLY A 104 -7.55 9.85 -11.03
C GLY A 104 -6.41 10.53 -11.76
N SER A 105 -5.34 9.80 -12.02
CA SER A 105 -4.20 10.27 -12.80
C SER A 105 -4.67 10.57 -14.23
N ARG A 106 -5.00 11.84 -14.51
CA ARG A 106 -4.98 12.37 -15.88
C ARG A 106 -3.53 12.29 -16.35
N PRO A 107 -3.20 11.53 -17.41
CA PRO A 107 -1.82 11.41 -17.86
C PRO A 107 -1.26 12.80 -18.20
N PRO A 108 0.02 13.09 -17.90
CA PRO A 108 0.64 14.34 -18.30
C PRO A 108 0.51 14.46 -19.83
N ARG A 109 -0.01 15.59 -20.29
CA ARG A 109 -0.15 15.86 -21.71
C ARG A 109 1.29 15.94 -22.23
N HIS A 110 1.68 14.95 -23.02
CA HIS A 110 2.97 14.87 -23.72
C HIS A 110 3.47 16.26 -24.11
N ARG A 111 4.59 16.71 -23.50
CA ARG A 111 5.31 17.89 -23.96
C ARG A 111 6.01 17.48 -25.26
N ARG A 112 5.47 17.94 -26.39
CA ARG A 112 6.11 17.86 -27.71
C ARG A 112 6.99 19.08 -27.90
#